data_AF-A0A949J7Z2-F1
#
_entry.id   AF-A0A949J7Z2-F1
#
_cell.length_a   1.000
_cell.length_b   1.000
_cell.length_c   1.000
_cell.angle_alpha   90.00
_cell.angle_beta   90.00
_cell.angle_gamma   90.00
#
_symmetry.space_group_name_H-M   'P 1'
#
loop_
_entity.id
_entity.type
_entity.pdbx_description
1 polymer ?
#
loop_
_entity_poly.entity_id
_entity_poly.type
_entity_poly.pdbx_seq_one_letter_code
_entity_poly.pdbx_strand_id
1 'polypeptide(L)' 'MTQFWLSFGFGLSTASVLAVAAVGLSLQFGVTNYINFAYGDFMALGAFISYALNNEILHLNIWEAMIGGS' A
#
# COMPACT_ATOMS: atom_id res chain seq x y z
N MET A 1 -5.10 -18.46 22.02
CA MET A 1 -5.79 -17.16 22.13
C MET A 1 -4.98 -16.00 21.58
N THR A 2 -3.64 -15.99 21.70
CA THR A 2 -2.79 -14.91 21.15
C THR A 2 -2.80 -14.81 19.63
N GLN A 3 -2.82 -15.95 18.93
CA GLN A 3 -2.82 -16.00 17.46
C GLN A 3 -4.06 -15.35 16.83
N PHE A 4 -5.22 -15.45 17.49
CA PHE A 4 -6.45 -14.79 17.04
C PHE A 4 -6.26 -13.27 16.97
N TRP A 5 -5.70 -12.66 18.02
CA TRP A 5 -5.48 -11.23 18.09
C TRP A 5 -4.44 -10.73 17.08
N LEU A 6 -3.37 -11.49 16.85
CA LEU A 6 -2.37 -11.16 15.83
C LEU A 6 -2.98 -11.17 14.43
N SER A 7 -3.68 -12.25 14.06
CA SER A 7 -4.33 -12.35 12.76
C SER A 7 -5.38 -11.24 12.54
N PHE A 8 -6.12 -10.90 13.58
CA PHE A 8 -7.08 -9.79 13.54
C PHE A 8 -6.38 -8.44 13.30
N GLY A 9 -5.31 -8.14 14.03
CA GLY A 9 -4.55 -6.89 13.88
C GLY A 9 -3.87 -6.76 12.51
N PHE A 10 -3.21 -7.82 12.02
CA PHE A 10 -2.62 -7.84 10.68
C PHE A 10 -3.69 -7.71 9.58
N GLY A 11 -4.84 -8.37 9.77
CA GLY A 11 -5.98 -8.26 8.87
C GLY A 11 -6.51 -6.83 8.78
N LEU A 12 -6.68 -6.16 9.93
CA LEU A 12 -7.14 -4.77 9.97
C LEU A 12 -6.15 -3.80 9.30
N SER A 13 -4.85 -3.96 9.57
CA SER A 13 -3.80 -3.16 8.93
C SER A 13 -3.83 -3.32 7.41
N THR A 14 -3.85 -4.56 6.92
CA THR A 14 -3.91 -4.86 5.48
C THR A 14 -5.19 -4.30 4.85
N ALA A 15 -6.34 -4.47 5.50
CA ALA A 15 -7.62 -3.97 5.02
C ALA A 15 -7.66 -2.45 4.91
N SER A 16 -6.99 -1.72 5.83
CA SER A 16 -6.94 -0.25 5.79
C SER A 16 -6.22 0.28 4.55
N VAL A 17 -5.10 -0.35 4.17
CA VAL A 17 -4.34 0.02 2.96
C VAL A 17 -5.16 -0.30 1.71
N LEU A 18 -5.74 -1.50 1.65
CA LEU A 18 -6.59 -1.93 0.52
C LEU A 18 -7.85 -1.06 0.37
N ALA A 19 -8.44 -0.62 1.47
CA ALA A 19 -9.61 0.25 1.46
C ALA A 19 -9.28 1.61 0.81
N VAL A 20 -8.16 2.25 1.18
CA VAL A 20 -7.73 3.52 0.57
C VAL A 20 -7.39 3.33 -0.92
N ALA A 21 -6.72 2.24 -1.26
CA ALA A 21 -6.41 1.88 -2.64
C ALA A 21 -7.68 1.75 -3.51
N ALA A 22 -8.70 1.04 -3.00
CA ALA A 22 -9.98 0.86 -3.67
C ALA A 22 -10.76 2.17 -3.83
N VAL A 23 -10.73 3.05 -2.82
CA VAL A 23 -11.34 4.38 -2.91
C VAL A 23 -10.70 5.20 -4.03
N GLY A 24 -9.36 5.25 -4.11
CA GLY A 24 -8.67 5.98 -5.18
C GLY A 24 -8.99 5.45 -6.59
N LEU A 25 -9.01 4.12 -6.76
CA LEU A 25 -9.38 3.49 -8.04
C LEU A 25 -10.84 3.81 -8.43
N SER A 26 -11.77 3.73 -7.47
CA SER A 26 -13.19 4.02 -7.73
C SER A 26 -13.45 5.49 -8.04
N LEU A 27 -12.71 6.41 -7.42
CA LEU A 27 -12.77 7.84 -7.74
C LEU A 27 -12.25 8.13 -9.15
N GLN A 28 -11.12 7.52 -9.53
CA GLN A 28 -10.56 7.68 -10.87
C GLN A 28 -11.54 7.20 -11.95
N PHE A 29 -12.12 6.01 -11.74
CA PHE A 29 -13.13 5.46 -12.66
C PHE A 29 -14.43 6.28 -12.63
N GLY A 30 -14.89 6.70 -11.46
CA GLY A 30 -16.15 7.44 -11.30
C GLY A 30 -16.16 8.81 -11.97
N VAL A 31 -15.01 9.51 -12.01
CA VAL A 31 -14.90 10.81 -12.69
C VAL A 31 -14.66 10.63 -14.19
N THR A 32 -13.77 9.72 -14.58
CA THR A 32 -13.31 9.62 -15.99
C THR A 32 -14.07 8.62 -16.84
N ASN A 33 -14.83 7.70 -16.25
CA ASN A 33 -15.49 6.56 -16.93
C ASN A 33 -14.53 5.65 -17.73
N TYR A 34 -13.23 5.71 -17.47
CA TYR A 34 -12.22 4.83 -18.04
C TYR A 34 -11.39 4.18 -16.93
N ILE A 35 -11.10 2.88 -17.08
CA ILE A 35 -10.27 2.15 -16.12
C ILE A 35 -8.80 2.54 -16.34
N ASN A 36 -8.17 3.08 -15.30
CA ASN A 36 -6.73 3.32 -15.27
C ASN A 36 -6.01 2.13 -14.64
N PHE A 37 -5.53 1.18 -15.45
CA PHE A 37 -4.74 0.05 -14.97
C PHE A 37 -3.36 0.46 -14.44
N ALA A 38 -2.78 1.54 -14.98
CA ALA A 38 -1.49 2.04 -14.52
C ALA A 38 -1.53 2.55 -13.07
N TYR A 39 -2.71 2.94 -12.56
CA TYR A 39 -2.87 3.33 -11.16
C TYR A 39 -2.43 2.22 -10.19
N GLY A 40 -2.80 0.97 -10.48
CA GLY A 40 -2.38 -0.18 -9.68
C GLY A 40 -0.86 -0.41 -9.76
N ASP A 41 -0.29 -0.28 -10.96
CA ASP A 41 1.15 -0.45 -11.19
C ASP A 41 1.97 0.62 -10.45
N PHE A 42 1.54 1.89 -10.46
CA PHE A 42 2.20 2.96 -9.71
C PHE A 42 2.13 2.75 -8.19
N MET A 43 0.99 2.26 -7.69
CA MET A 43 0.84 1.96 -6.27
C MET A 43 1.74 0.80 -5.82
N ALA A 44 1.85 -0.24 -6.65
CA ALA A 44 2.77 -1.35 -6.41
C ALA A 44 4.23 -0.89 -6.48
N LEU A 45 4.58 -0.04 -7.44
CA LEU A 45 5.92 0.52 -7.57
C LEU A 45 6.34 1.30 -6.31
N GLY A 46 5.47 2.17 -5.79
CA GLY A 46 5.74 2.91 -4.55
C GLY A 46 5.96 1.99 -3.34
N ALA A 47 5.16 0.92 -3.22
CA ALA A 47 5.34 -0.10 -2.20
C ALA A 47 6.69 -0.84 -2.34
N PHE A 48 7.08 -1.20 -3.56
CA PHE A 48 8.38 -1.84 -3.82
C PHE A 48 9.56 -0.93 -3.53
N ILE A 49 9.47 0.37 -3.88
CA ILE A 49 10.51 1.35 -3.53
C ILE A 49 10.67 1.45 -2.01
N SER A 50 9.55 1.58 -1.29
CA SER A 50 9.57 1.63 0.18
C SER A 50 10.16 0.34 0.78
N TYR A 51 9.81 -0.82 0.23
CA TYR A 51 10.36 -2.11 0.65
C TYR A 51 11.87 -2.21 0.40
N ALA A 52 12.33 -1.83 -0.80
CA ALA A 52 13.75 -1.86 -1.16
C ALA A 52 14.58 -0.94 -0.26
N LEU A 53 14.08 0.26 0.04
CA LEU A 53 14.74 1.18 0.98
C LEU A 53 14.80 0.63 2.42
N ASN A 54 13.77 -0.12 2.84
CA ASN A 54 13.70 -0.71 4.18
C ASN A 54 14.52 -2.01 4.34
N ASN A 55 14.55 -2.92 3.36
CA ASN A 55 15.15 -4.25 3.52
C ASN A 55 16.43 -4.50 2.73
N GLU A 56 16.67 -3.77 1.63
CA GLU A 56 17.75 -4.12 0.70
C GLU A 56 18.85 -3.04 0.62
N ILE A 57 18.45 -1.79 0.41
CA ILE A 57 19.37 -0.73 0.01
C ILE A 57 19.94 0.01 1.23
N LEU A 58 19.07 0.62 2.03
CA LEU A 58 19.46 1.57 3.08
C LEU A 58 19.14 1.09 4.49
N HIS A 59 18.36 0.02 4.64
CA HIS A 59 17.93 -0.51 5.94
C HIS A 59 17.24 0.54 6.82
N LEU A 60 16.55 1.50 6.18
CA LEU A 60 15.85 2.58 6.89
C LEU A 60 14.66 2.03 7.66
N ASN A 61 14.22 2.76 8.68
CA ASN A 61 12.94 2.43 9.31
C ASN A 61 11.80 2.54 8.29
N ILE A 62 10.76 1.72 8.42
CA ILE A 62 9.63 1.71 7.48
C ILE A 62 8.98 3.10 7.32
N TRP A 63 8.89 3.88 8.40
CA TRP A 63 8.32 5.23 8.36
C TRP A 63 9.14 6.21 7.50
N GLU A 64 10.47 6.07 7.53
CA GLU A 64 11.38 6.88 6.71
C GLU A 64 11.42 6.37 5.26
N ALA A 65 11.42 5.05 5.09
CA ALA A 65 11.42 4.41 3.78
C ALA A 65 10.14 4.72 2.97
N MET A 66 8.99 4.84 3.64
CA MET A 66 7.71 5.19 3.02
C MET A 66 7.73 6.54 2.31
N ILE A 67 8.54 7.51 2.76
CA ILE A 67 8.69 8.81 2.09
C ILE A 67 9.27 8.66 0.68
N GLY A 68 10.13 7.66 0.48
CA GLY A 68 10.75 7.41 -0.82
C GLY A 68 9.80 6.78 -1.84
N GLY A 69 8.74 6.11 -1.39
CA GLY A 69 7.77 5.43 -2.25
C GLY A 69 6.37 6.06 -2.31
N SER A 70 6.09 7.07 -1.46
CA SER A 70 4.83 7.82 -1.41
C SER A 70 4.75 8.96 -2.43
#